data_AF-A0A401FI80-F1
#
_entry.id   AF-A0A401FI80-F1
#
_cell.length_a   1.000
_cell.length_b   1.000
_cell.length_c   1.000
_cell.angle_alpha   90.00
_cell.angle_beta   90.00
_cell.angle_gamma   90.00
#
_symmetry.space_group_name_H-M   'P 1'
#
loop_
_entity.id
_entity.type
_entity.pdbx_description
1 polymer ?
#
loop_
_entity_poly.entity_id
_entity_poly.type
_entity_poly.pdbx_seq_one_letter_code
_entity_poly.pdbx_strand_id
1 'polypeptide(L)'
;MSGKTDIITDGQAVVRVYNNTDLFKLHVGSGDMLSSIIGTFVAIEDDYFEAAQVAAAVFATAGEIVASRMDVPLAGSFGPQLIDELHLISVADVEKNAQFD
;
A
#
# COMPACT_ATOMS: atom_id res chain seq x y z
N MET A 1 10.02 -7.23 0.58
CA MET A 1 10.81 -6.17 1.25
C MET A 1 10.16 -4.84 0.96
N SER A 2 9.78 -4.07 1.98
CA SER A 2 9.11 -2.78 1.79
C SER A 2 10.09 -1.61 1.64
N GLY A 3 9.69 -0.55 0.94
CA GLY A 3 10.49 0.65 0.75
C GLY A 3 9.80 1.70 -0.14
N LYS A 4 10.60 2.52 -0.84
CA LYS A 4 10.06 3.35 -1.94
C LYS A 4 9.45 2.48 -3.05
N THR A 5 9.99 1.29 -3.23
CA THR A 5 9.42 0.24 -4.06
C THR A 5 9.34 -0.99 -3.18
N ASP A 6 8.15 -1.55 -3.07
CA ASP A 6 7.92 -2.81 -2.37
C ASP A 6 8.26 -3.96 -3.33
N ILE A 7 9.16 -4.84 -2.92
CA ILE A 7 9.60 -5.99 -3.70
C ILE A 7 8.97 -7.25 -3.12
N ILE A 8 8.20 -7.96 -3.93
CA ILE A 8 7.41 -9.14 -3.54
C ILE A 8 7.87 -10.31 -4.39
N THR A 9 8.10 -11.47 -3.78
CA THR A 9 8.61 -12.65 -4.49
C THR A 9 8.18 -13.92 -3.78
N ASP A 10 7.88 -14.96 -4.56
CA ASP A 10 7.68 -16.35 -4.14
C ASP A 10 8.96 -17.21 -4.31
N GLY A 11 10.05 -16.59 -4.76
CA GLY A 11 11.32 -17.26 -5.09
C GLY A 11 11.45 -17.67 -6.57
N GLN A 12 10.40 -17.55 -7.38
CA GLN A 12 10.41 -17.84 -8.82
C GLN A 12 10.11 -16.58 -9.65
N ALA A 13 9.16 -15.77 -9.20
CA ALA A 13 8.77 -14.50 -9.78
C ALA A 13 9.08 -13.35 -8.81
N VAL A 14 9.20 -12.14 -9.36
CA VAL A 14 9.40 -10.91 -8.60
C VAL A 14 8.46 -9.86 -9.16
N VAL A 15 7.68 -9.25 -8.29
CA VAL A 15 6.84 -8.09 -8.59
C VAL A 15 7.31 -6.91 -7.76
N ARG A 16 7.29 -5.73 -8.36
CA ARG A 16 7.61 -4.45 -7.75
C ARG A 16 6.35 -3.61 -7.68
N VAL A 17 5.99 -3.15 -6.50
CA VAL A 17 4.92 -2.14 -6.31
C VAL A 17 5.58 -0.81 -5.99
N TYR A 18 5.22 0.23 -6.72
CA TYR A 18 5.82 1.56 -6.58
C TYR A 18 5.03 2.42 -5.60
N ASN A 19 5.70 2.90 -4.54
CA ASN A 19 5.13 3.85 -3.60
C ASN A 19 5.50 5.28 -4.02
N ASN A 20 4.54 6.05 -4.55
CA ASN A 20 4.76 7.43 -5.00
C ASN A 20 4.55 8.49 -3.92
N THR A 21 4.78 8.14 -2.65
CA THR A 21 4.73 9.08 -1.53
C THR A 21 5.87 8.85 -0.54
N ASP A 22 6.46 9.96 -0.10
CA ASP A 22 7.48 9.98 0.94
C ASP A 22 6.89 9.97 2.37
N LEU A 23 5.56 9.92 2.51
CA LEU A 23 4.89 10.01 3.81
C LEU A 23 4.94 8.70 4.61
N PHE A 24 4.98 7.54 3.95
CA PHE A 24 5.04 6.24 4.63
C PHE A 24 6.25 6.10 5.56
N LYS A 25 7.44 6.55 5.11
CA LYS A 25 8.68 6.49 5.92
C LYS A 25 8.67 7.43 7.14
N LEU A 26 7.77 8.41 7.16
CA LEU A 26 7.65 9.38 8.25
C LEU A 26 6.63 8.94 9.31
N HIS A 27 5.83 7.92 9.02
CA HIS A 27 4.83 7.38 9.94
C HIS A 27 5.33 6.04 10.52
N VAL A 28 5.67 6.06 11.81
CA VAL A 28 6.02 4.84 12.56
C VAL A 28 4.83 3.89 12.55
N GLY A 29 5.08 2.62 12.21
CA GLY A 29 4.03 1.60 12.11
C GLY A 29 3.49 1.38 10.69
N SER A 30 3.92 2.13 9.68
CA SER A 30 3.50 1.88 8.28
C SER A 30 3.80 0.46 7.79
N GLY A 31 4.96 -0.11 8.18
CA GLY A 31 5.30 -1.49 7.85
C GLY A 31 4.46 -2.53 8.59
N ASP A 32 4.08 -2.24 9.84
CA ASP A 32 3.21 -3.10 10.64
C ASP A 32 1.77 -3.09 10.06
N MET A 33 1.31 -1.93 9.61
CA MET A 33 0.04 -1.79 8.88
C MET A 33 0.06 -2.58 7.58
N LEU A 34 1.10 -2.45 6.75
CA LEU A 34 1.24 -3.23 5.52
C LEU A 34 1.20 -4.73 5.82
N SER A 35 1.93 -5.20 6.83
CA SER A 35 1.92 -6.61 7.24
C SER A 35 0.53 -7.08 7.67
N SER A 36 -0.22 -6.25 8.38
CA SER A 36 -1.60 -6.54 8.80
C SER A 36 -2.57 -6.62 7.62
N ILE A 37 -2.40 -5.74 6.63
CA ILE A 37 -3.21 -5.74 5.40
C ILE A 37 -2.90 -6.99 4.57
N ILE A 38 -1.62 -7.33 4.38
CA ILE A 38 -1.22 -8.59 3.72
C ILE A 38 -1.89 -9.79 4.40
N GLY A 39 -1.86 -9.86 5.74
CA GLY A 39 -2.55 -10.91 6.48
C GLY A 39 -4.05 -10.98 6.24
N THR A 40 -4.71 -9.84 5.98
CA THR A 40 -6.14 -9.78 5.65
C THR A 40 -6.43 -10.33 4.26
N PHE A 41 -5.59 -10.02 3.26
CA PHE A 41 -5.76 -10.54 1.90
C PHE A 41 -5.44 -12.03 1.83
N VAL A 42 -4.38 -12.49 2.50
CA VAL A 42 -4.02 -13.91 2.61
C VAL A 42 -5.12 -14.74 3.29
N ALA A 43 -5.98 -14.13 4.11
CA ALA A 43 -7.08 -14.84 4.75
C ALA A 43 -8.22 -15.24 3.78
N ILE A 44 -8.27 -14.64 2.59
CA ILE A 44 -9.34 -14.87 1.60
C ILE A 44 -8.84 -15.31 0.22
N GLU A 45 -7.52 -15.32 0.01
CA GLU A 45 -6.87 -15.68 -1.26
C GLU A 45 -5.85 -16.80 -1.02
N ASP A 46 -5.92 -17.86 -1.83
CA ASP A 46 -5.06 -19.05 -1.72
C ASP A 46 -3.69 -18.81 -2.38
N ASP A 47 -3.63 -17.95 -3.41
CA ASP A 47 -2.35 -17.51 -3.98
C ASP A 47 -1.74 -16.42 -3.10
N TYR A 48 -0.86 -16.82 -2.18
CA TYR A 48 -0.17 -15.90 -1.27
C TYR A 48 0.73 -14.89 -1.98
N PHE A 49 1.24 -15.24 -3.17
CA PHE A 49 2.05 -14.33 -3.96
C PHE A 49 1.17 -13.23 -4.55
N GLU A 50 0.01 -13.57 -5.12
CA GLU A 50 -0.99 -12.62 -5.60
C GLU A 50 -1.56 -11.78 -4.44
N ALA A 51 -1.95 -12.42 -3.34
CA ALA A 51 -2.51 -11.74 -2.17
C ALA A 51 -1.57 -10.65 -1.63
N ALA A 52 -0.26 -10.95 -1.55
CA ALA A 52 0.74 -9.97 -1.11
C ALA A 52 0.89 -8.81 -2.11
N GLN A 53 0.84 -9.08 -3.42
CA GLN A 53 0.90 -8.06 -4.46
C GLN A 53 -0.29 -7.11 -4.39
N VAL A 54 -1.51 -7.66 -4.32
CA VAL A 54 -2.73 -6.86 -4.26
C VAL A 54 -2.76 -6.04 -2.98
N ALA A 55 -2.44 -6.64 -1.83
CA ALA A 55 -2.37 -5.93 -0.55
C ALA A 55 -1.40 -4.74 -0.59
N ALA A 56 -0.20 -4.93 -1.15
CA ALA A 56 0.77 -3.87 -1.30
C ALA A 56 0.28 -2.78 -2.27
N ALA A 57 -0.33 -3.15 -3.40
CA ALA A 57 -0.88 -2.21 -4.36
C ALA A 57 -2.02 -1.36 -3.76
N VAL A 58 -2.92 -1.96 -2.97
CA VAL A 58 -3.98 -1.25 -2.25
C VAL A 58 -3.38 -0.26 -1.26
N PHE A 59 -2.41 -0.71 -0.44
CA PHE A 59 -1.78 0.15 0.56
C PHE A 59 -1.04 1.33 -0.08
N ALA A 60 -0.23 1.06 -1.11
CA ALA A 60 0.48 2.07 -1.89
C ALA A 60 -0.49 3.11 -2.46
N THR A 61 -1.54 2.63 -3.13
CA THR A 61 -2.55 3.48 -3.77
C THR A 61 -3.28 4.37 -2.75
N ALA A 62 -3.69 3.81 -1.60
CA ALA A 62 -4.34 4.59 -0.54
C ALA A 62 -3.41 5.72 -0.03
N GLY A 63 -2.14 5.42 0.20
CA GLY A 63 -1.16 6.43 0.62
C GLY A 63 -0.92 7.51 -0.42
N GLU A 64 -0.87 7.14 -1.69
CA GLU A 64 -0.74 8.10 -2.80
C GLU A 64 -1.95 9.01 -2.93
N ILE A 65 -3.16 8.44 -2.82
CA ILE A 65 -4.40 9.20 -2.87
C ILE A 65 -4.44 10.20 -1.72
N VAL A 66 -4.12 9.80 -0.49
CA VAL A 66 -4.04 10.72 0.64
C VAL A 66 -2.99 11.80 0.37
N ALA A 67 -1.77 11.41 0.00
CA ALA A 67 -0.69 12.37 -0.27
C ALA A 67 -1.08 13.41 -1.34
N SER A 68 -1.82 12.99 -2.37
CA SER A 68 -2.28 13.88 -3.45
C SER A 68 -3.36 14.89 -3.02
N ARG A 69 -4.12 14.59 -1.97
CA ARG A 69 -5.18 15.45 -1.42
C ARG A 69 -4.67 16.41 -0.34
N MET A 70 -3.44 16.21 0.16
CA MET A 70 -2.86 17.05 1.19
C MET A 70 -2.26 18.33 0.59
N ASP A 71 -2.77 19.49 0.99
CA ASP A 71 -2.17 20.80 0.64
C ASP A 71 -0.72 20.91 1.12
N VAL A 72 -0.42 20.31 2.28
CA VAL A 72 0.91 20.23 2.87
C VAL A 72 1.14 18.80 3.37
N PRO A 73 2.22 18.11 2.94
CA PRO A 73 2.49 16.72 3.31
C PRO A 73 2.99 16.62 4.76
N LEU A 74 2.06 16.61 5.72
CA LEU A 74 2.33 16.56 7.16
C LEU A 74 2.19 15.12 7.69
N ALA A 75 3.27 14.56 8.21
CA ALA A 75 3.31 13.19 8.72
C ALA A 75 2.25 12.90 9.81
N GLY A 76 1.97 13.87 10.68
CA GLY A 76 0.96 13.72 11.74
C GLY A 76 -0.47 13.55 11.20
N SER A 77 -0.81 14.25 10.12
CA SER A 77 -2.13 14.17 9.49
C SER A 77 -2.27 12.98 8.54
N PHE A 78 -1.14 12.49 7.99
CA PHE A 78 -1.13 11.38 7.03
C PHE A 78 -1.69 10.08 7.63
N GLY A 79 -1.29 9.72 8.86
CA GLY A 79 -1.72 8.46 9.49
C GLY A 79 -3.24 8.30 9.62
N PRO A 80 -3.95 9.24 10.27
CA PRO A 80 -5.41 9.21 10.34
C PRO A 80 -6.09 9.21 8.97
N GLN A 81 -5.62 10.04 8.03
CA GLN A 81 -6.19 10.10 6.69
C GLN A 81 -5.95 8.83 5.87
N LEU A 82 -4.82 8.14 6.08
CA LEU A 82 -4.55 6.84 5.47
C LEU A 82 -5.55 5.78 5.95
N ILE A 83 -5.88 5.77 7.24
CA ILE A 83 -6.88 4.86 7.80
C ILE A 83 -8.26 5.17 7.20
N ASP A 84 -8.62 6.45 7.11
CA ASP A 84 -9.88 6.87 6.47
C ASP A 84 -9.91 6.48 4.99
N GLU A 85 -8.80 6.64 4.26
CA GLU A 85 -8.73 6.25 2.85
C GLU A 85 -8.80 4.73 2.67
N LEU A 86 -8.16 3.94 3.54
CA LEU A 86 -8.28 2.47 3.50
C LEU A 86 -9.72 2.00 3.71
N HIS A 87 -10.58 2.77 4.38
CA HIS A 87 -12.01 2.51 4.47
C HIS A 87 -12.79 2.87 3.19
N LEU A 88 -12.33 3.90 2.46
CA LEU A 88 -13.03 4.49 1.33
C LEU A 88 -12.58 3.96 -0.04
N ILE A 89 -11.35 3.48 -0.14
CA ILE A 89 -10.72 3.08 -1.40
C ILE A 89 -11.54 2.02 -2.13
N SER A 90 -11.67 2.19 -3.45
CA SER A 90 -12.41 1.27 -4.31
C SER A 90 -11.49 0.48 -5.24
N VAL A 91 -12.01 -0.61 -5.82
CA VAL A 91 -11.31 -1.37 -6.87
C VAL A 91 -10.92 -0.45 -8.03
N ALA A 92 -11.80 0.47 -8.43
CA ALA A 92 -11.54 1.40 -9.53
C ALA A 92 -10.38 2.37 -9.21
N ASP A 93 -10.19 2.74 -7.94
CA ASP A 93 -9.04 3.57 -7.53
C ASP A 93 -7.74 2.80 -7.66
N VAL A 94 -7.73 1.52 -7.27
CA VAL A 94 -6.57 0.64 -7.37
C VAL A 94 -6.22 0.39 -8.84
N GLU A 95 -7.19 0.01 -9.67
CA GLU A 95 -6.98 -0.22 -11.11
C GLU A 95 -6.44 1.01 -11.83
N LYS A 96 -6.86 2.21 -11.41
CA LYS A 96 -6.46 3.47 -12.05
C LYS A 96 -5.06 3.93 -11.64
N ASN A 97 -4.68 3.73 -10.37
CA ASN A 97 -3.51 4.39 -9.80
C ASN A 97 -2.37 3.42 -9.44
N ALA A 98 -2.65 2.13 -9.24
CA ALA A 98 -1.62 1.16 -8.86
C ALA A 98 -0.52 1.09 -9.93
N GLN A 99 0.72 1.17 -9.49
CA GLN A 99 1.90 1.08 -10.35
C GLN A 99 2.73 -0.11 -9.93
N PHE A 100 2.90 -1.07 -10.83
CA PHE A 100 3.67 -2.28 -10.58
C PHE A 100 4.29 -2.87 -11.86
N ASP A 101 5.35 -3.66 -11.72
CA ASP A 101 5.97 -4.49 -12.78
C ASP A 101 6.49 -5.84 -12.29
#